data_AF-A0A933GR67-F1
#
_entry.id   AF-A0A933GR67-F1
#
_cell.length_a   1.000
_cell.length_b   1.000
_cell.length_c   1.000
_cell.angle_alpha   90.00
_cell.angle_beta   90.00
_cell.angle_gamma   90.00
#
_symmetry.space_group_name_H-M   'P 1'
#
loop_
_entity.id
_entity.type
_entity.pdbx_description
1 polymer ?
#
loop_
_entity_poly.entity_id
_entity_poly.type
_entity_poly.pdbx_seq_one_letter_code
_entity_poly.pdbx_strand_id
1 'polypeptide(L)'
;MMRTGTYEALVILKTAGSEQDVAKRAAALEEPIKKSGGTIATSHPIGRRRLAFRIARHAEGHYHLLRFSLPAERLADLERLYRLNDAVVRFMILNAEELGATADGITTYTPASSRSSYASSRGPATSEV
;
A
#
# COMPACT_ATOMS: atom_id res chain seq x y z
N MET A 1 28.25 14.72 1.09
CA MET A 1 27.81 13.31 1.14
C MET A 1 26.29 13.30 1.17
N MET A 2 25.64 12.62 0.24
CA MET A 2 24.17 12.51 0.20
C MET A 2 23.69 11.60 1.32
N ARG A 3 22.61 11.98 2.01
CA ARG A 3 22.09 11.18 3.13
C ARG A 3 21.09 10.16 2.59
N THR A 4 21.40 8.88 2.75
CA THR A 4 20.45 7.79 2.47
C THR A 4 19.47 7.67 3.61
N GLY A 5 18.17 7.66 3.30
CA GLY A 5 17.09 7.38 4.26
C GLY A 5 16.37 6.08 3.91
N THR A 6 15.72 5.47 4.91
CA THR A 6 14.84 4.32 4.71
C THR A 6 13.40 4.78 4.54
N TYR A 7 12.72 4.31 3.50
CA TYR A 7 11.36 4.70 3.15
C TYR A 7 10.45 3.48 2.99
N GLU A 8 9.17 3.72 3.19
CA GLU A 8 8.10 2.78 2.91
C GLU A 8 7.09 3.43 1.95
N ALA A 9 6.83 2.79 0.81
CA ALA A 9 5.84 3.24 -0.15
C ALA A 9 4.67 2.27 -0.22
N LEU A 10 3.48 2.77 0.13
CA LEU A 10 2.22 2.10 -0.16
C LEU A 10 1.71 2.61 -1.50
N VAL A 11 1.61 1.71 -2.48
CA VAL A 11 1.20 2.02 -3.85
C VAL A 11 -0.10 1.27 -4.16
N ILE A 12 -1.06 1.99 -4.72
CA ILE A 12 -2.32 1.45 -5.23
C ILE A 12 -2.22 1.41 -6.75
N LEU A 13 -2.25 0.21 -7.31
CA LEU A 13 -2.18 -0.04 -8.75
C LEU A 13 -3.57 -0.26 -9.35
N LYS A 14 -3.71 0.08 -10.62
CA LYS A 14 -4.88 -0.27 -11.44
C LYS A 14 -5.05 -1.80 -11.48
N THR A 15 -6.27 -2.27 -11.31
CA THR A 15 -6.62 -3.71 -11.29
C THR A 15 -6.95 -4.29 -12.67
N ALA A 16 -6.87 -3.47 -13.73
CA ALA A 16 -7.19 -3.88 -15.09
C ALA A 16 -6.18 -4.88 -15.65
N GLY A 17 -6.67 -5.98 -16.22
CA GLY A 17 -5.87 -7.07 -16.76
C GLY A 17 -5.89 -8.32 -15.87
N SER A 18 -5.01 -9.28 -16.20
CA SER A 18 -4.82 -10.50 -15.41
C SER A 18 -4.01 -10.23 -14.13
N GLU A 19 -4.00 -11.16 -13.18
CA GLU A 19 -3.13 -11.05 -11.99
C GLU A 19 -1.64 -10.99 -12.37
N GLN A 20 -1.25 -11.69 -13.43
CA GLN A 20 0.12 -11.64 -13.95
C GLN A 20 0.48 -10.24 -14.47
N ASP A 21 -0.45 -9.53 -15.11
CA ASP A 21 -0.24 -8.16 -15.57
C ASP A 21 -0.07 -7.19 -14.40
N VAL A 22 -0.85 -7.40 -13.33
CA VAL A 22 -0.74 -6.60 -12.11
C VAL A 22 0.60 -6.87 -11.40
N ALA A 23 1.02 -8.12 -11.31
CA ALA A 23 2.32 -8.49 -10.76
C ALA A 23 3.49 -7.88 -11.54
N LYS A 24 3.41 -7.85 -12.88
CA LYS A 24 4.41 -7.17 -13.73
C LYS A 24 4.45 -5.66 -13.45
N ARG A 25 3.30 -5.00 -13.31
CA ARG A 25 3.23 -3.57 -12.95
C ARG A 25 3.83 -3.31 -11.57
N ALA A 26 3.57 -4.20 -10.60
CA ALA A 26 4.14 -4.10 -9.27
C ALA A 26 5.67 -4.23 -9.28
N ALA A 27 6.21 -5.21 -9.99
CA ALA A 27 7.66 -5.37 -10.16
C ALA A 27 8.31 -4.16 -10.86
N ALA A 28 7.61 -3.55 -11.83
CA ALA A 28 8.09 -2.36 -12.54
C ALA A 28 8.22 -1.11 -11.64
N LEU A 29 7.61 -1.08 -10.46
CA LEU A 29 7.78 0.01 -9.50
C LEU A 29 9.20 0.06 -8.91
N GLU A 30 9.91 -1.06 -8.88
CA GLU A 30 11.26 -1.13 -8.32
C GLU A 30 12.32 -0.47 -9.22
N GLU A 31 12.07 -0.41 -10.53
CA GLU A 31 13.00 0.12 -11.52
C GLU A 31 13.38 1.59 -11.29
N PRO A 32 12.42 2.53 -11.10
CA PRO A 32 12.71 3.90 -10.70
C PRO A 32 13.59 4.04 -9.45
N ILE A 33 13.38 3.18 -8.45
CA ILE A 33 14.15 3.21 -7.19
C ILE A 33 15.59 2.80 -7.46
N LYS A 34 15.80 1.68 -8.15
CA LYS A 34 17.13 1.16 -8.51
C LYS A 34 17.90 2.16 -9.38
N LYS A 35 17.24 2.74 -10.39
CA LYS A 35 17.85 3.78 -11.27
C LYS A 35 18.24 5.06 -10.53
N SER A 36 17.57 5.36 -9.43
CA SER A 36 17.85 6.52 -8.59
C SER A 36 18.93 6.25 -7.53
N GLY A 37 19.59 5.08 -7.58
CA GLY A 37 20.64 4.69 -6.64
C GLY A 37 20.12 4.14 -5.31
N GLY A 38 18.84 3.74 -5.26
CA GLY A 38 18.23 3.12 -4.09
C GLY A 38 18.31 1.59 -4.10
N THR A 39 18.04 0.98 -2.95
CA THR A 39 17.98 -0.48 -2.79
C THR A 39 16.63 -0.90 -2.23
N ILE A 40 16.06 -2.00 -2.75
CA ILE A 40 14.81 -2.56 -2.23
C ILE A 40 15.15 -3.50 -1.08
N ALA A 41 14.55 -3.27 0.10
CA ALA A 41 14.64 -4.17 1.24
C ALA A 41 13.54 -5.23 1.18
N THR A 42 12.31 -4.83 0.87
CA THR A 42 11.16 -5.73 0.82
C THR A 42 10.13 -5.27 -0.21
N SER A 43 9.48 -6.23 -0.87
CA SER A 43 8.44 -6.01 -1.88
C SER A 43 7.28 -6.94 -1.57
N HIS A 44 6.16 -6.39 -1.09
CA HIS A 44 5.05 -7.18 -0.59
C HIS A 44 3.73 -6.87 -1.32
N PRO A 45 3.19 -7.83 -2.09
CA PRO A 45 1.87 -7.70 -2.69
C PRO A 45 0.78 -7.95 -1.64
N ILE A 46 0.05 -6.91 -1.25
CA ILE A 46 -1.08 -7.03 -0.30
C ILE A 46 -2.33 -7.62 -0.99
N GLY A 47 -2.49 -7.37 -2.29
CA GLY A 47 -3.59 -7.88 -3.09
C GLY A 47 -4.67 -6.85 -3.42
N ARG A 48 -5.74 -7.32 -4.05
CA ARG A 48 -6.88 -6.49 -4.47
C ARG A 48 -7.78 -6.14 -3.28
N ARG A 49 -8.14 -4.87 -3.14
CA ARG A 49 -9.09 -4.38 -2.13
C ARG A 49 -10.04 -3.35 -2.72
N ARG A 50 -11.27 -3.31 -2.20
CA ARG A 50 -12.25 -2.28 -2.54
C ARG A 50 -11.90 -0.97 -1.84
N LEU A 51 -11.92 0.13 -2.59
CA LEU A 51 -11.69 1.47 -2.05
C LEU A 51 -12.97 1.97 -1.37
N ALA A 52 -12.84 2.76 -0.30
CA ALA A 52 -13.98 3.35 0.40
C ALA A 52 -14.79 4.30 -0.50
N PHE A 53 -14.11 4.97 -1.43
CA PHE A 53 -14.69 5.81 -2.47
C PHE A 53 -13.84 5.70 -3.75
N ARG A 54 -14.41 6.14 -4.88
CA ARG A 54 -13.69 6.06 -6.16
C ARG A 54 -12.54 7.06 -6.21
N ILE A 55 -11.35 6.58 -6.54
CA ILE A 55 -10.17 7.42 -6.79
C ILE A 55 -9.84 7.30 -8.28
N ALA A 56 -9.76 8.44 -8.98
CA ALA A 56 -9.52 8.46 -10.43
C ALA A 56 -10.46 7.50 -11.21
N ARG A 57 -11.73 7.42 -10.81
CA ARG A 57 -12.78 6.53 -11.35
C ARG A 57 -12.59 5.02 -11.05
N HIS A 58 -11.63 4.62 -10.23
CA HIS A 58 -11.44 3.23 -9.81
C HIS A 58 -12.13 2.97 -8.46
N ALA A 59 -12.90 1.88 -8.37
CA ALA A 59 -13.56 1.44 -7.13
C ALA A 59 -12.76 0.39 -6.37
N GLU A 60 -11.74 -0.18 -7.00
CA GLU A 60 -10.84 -1.20 -6.47
C GLU A 60 -9.41 -0.82 -6.82
N GLY A 61 -8.47 -1.31 -6.02
CA GLY A 61 -7.04 -1.13 -6.25
C GLY A 61 -6.27 -2.37 -5.81
N HIS A 62 -5.16 -2.64 -6.47
CA HIS A 62 -4.20 -3.64 -6.00
C HIS A 62 -3.14 -2.94 -5.15
N TYR A 63 -3.07 -3.31 -3.88
CA TYR A 63 -2.13 -2.70 -2.94
C TYR A 63 -0.79 -3.42 -3.01
N HIS A 64 0.28 -2.63 -3.08
CA HIS A 64 1.66 -3.09 -3.06
C HIS A 64 2.47 -2.24 -2.09
N LEU A 65 3.22 -2.89 -1.20
CA LEU A 65 4.06 -2.23 -0.23
C LEU A 65 5.53 -2.46 -0.60
N LEU A 66 6.29 -1.37 -0.66
CA LEU A 66 7.72 -1.39 -0.94
C LEU A 66 8.46 -0.76 0.23
N ARG A 67 9.47 -1.46 0.76
CA ARG A 67 10.44 -0.88 1.68
C ARG A 67 11.77 -0.77 0.97
N PHE A 68 12.37 0.41 1.00
CA PHE A 68 13.59 0.68 0.24
C PHE A 68 14.43 1.77 0.90
N SER A 69 15.73 1.77 0.59
CA SER A 69 16.62 2.88 0.91
C SER A 69 16.83 3.74 -0.33
N LEU A 70 16.94 5.06 -0.14
CA LEU A 70 17.18 5.99 -1.24
C LEU A 70 17.92 7.25 -0.73
N PRO A 71 18.82 7.86 -1.53
CA PRO A 71 19.32 9.20 -1.23
C PRO A 71 18.16 10.19 -1.12
N ALA A 72 18.10 10.97 -0.04
CA ALA A 72 16.99 11.88 0.24
C ALA A 72 16.75 12.90 -0.89
N GLU A 73 17.81 13.31 -1.57
CA GLU A 73 17.79 14.24 -2.69
C GLU A 73 17.09 13.66 -3.93
N ARG A 74 16.97 12.33 -4.04
CA ARG A 74 16.33 11.62 -5.16
C ARG A 74 14.85 11.28 -4.90
N LEU A 75 14.35 11.52 -3.69
CA LEU A 75 12.99 11.16 -3.32
C LEU A 75 11.95 11.92 -4.18
N ALA A 76 12.17 13.21 -4.41
CA ALA A 76 11.27 14.03 -5.22
C ALA A 76 11.19 13.56 -6.68
N ASP A 77 12.31 13.12 -7.25
CA ASP A 77 12.35 12.53 -8.60
C ASP A 77 11.56 11.22 -8.65
N LEU A 78 11.72 10.35 -7.65
CA LEU A 78 10.94 9.11 -7.54
C LEU A 78 9.44 9.39 -7.45
N GLU A 79 9.02 10.35 -6.62
CA GLU A 79 7.61 10.74 -6.52
C GLU A 79 7.07 11.23 -7.87
N ARG A 80 7.85 12.03 -8.60
CA ARG A 80 7.47 12.50 -9.94
C ARG A 80 7.28 11.32 -10.89
N LEU A 81 8.18 10.34 -10.89
CA LEU A 81 8.06 9.14 -11.72
C LEU A 81 6.81 8.32 -11.38
N TYR A 82 6.48 8.18 -10.08
CA TYR A 82 5.26 7.50 -9.66
C TYR A 82 3.98 8.27 -10.03
N ARG A 83 4.00 9.61 -9.96
CA ARG A 83 2.87 10.44 -10.43
C ARG A 83 2.64 10.33 -11.94
N LEU A 84 3.71 10.16 -12.72
CA LEU A 84 3.64 10.01 -14.18
C LEU A 84 3.31 8.58 -14.63
N ASN A 85 3.38 7.61 -13.73
CA ASN A 85 3.10 6.22 -14.06
C ASN A 85 1.59 5.98 -14.11
N ASP A 86 1.05 5.79 -15.32
CA ASP A 86 -0.36 5.53 -15.54
C ASP A 86 -0.89 4.28 -14.82
N ALA A 87 -0.05 3.32 -14.44
CA ALA A 87 -0.51 2.16 -13.67
C ALA A 87 -0.80 2.50 -12.20
N VAL A 88 -0.26 3.60 -11.68
CA VAL A 88 -0.41 4.05 -10.29
C VAL A 88 -1.67 4.90 -10.14
N VAL A 89 -2.58 4.48 -9.26
CA VAL A 89 -3.81 5.21 -8.92
C VAL A 89 -3.54 6.21 -7.82
N ARG A 90 -2.78 5.80 -6.81
CA ARG A 90 -2.40 6.59 -5.66
C ARG A 90 -1.15 5.98 -5.04
N PHE A 91 -0.34 6.79 -4.39
CA PHE A 91 0.74 6.31 -3.57
C PHE A 91 0.91 7.21 -2.34
N MET A 92 1.59 6.68 -1.34
CA MET A 92 2.05 7.39 -0.15
C MET A 92 3.45 6.87 0.16
N ILE A 93 4.42 7.77 0.33
CA ILE A 93 5.77 7.43 0.76
C ILE A 93 5.98 8.02 2.16
N LEU A 94 6.45 7.19 3.08
CA LEU A 94 6.71 7.54 4.47
C LEU A 94 8.19 7.32 4.78
N ASN A 95 8.75 8.15 5.66
CA ASN A 95 10.06 7.89 6.24
C ASN A 95 9.94 6.76 7.28
N ALA A 96 10.59 5.63 7.02
CA ALA A 96 10.49 4.46 7.88
C ALA A 96 11.26 4.62 9.20
N GLU A 97 12.25 5.51 9.24
CA GLU A 97 13.02 5.81 10.47
C GLU A 97 12.14 6.55 11.49
N GLU A 98 11.24 7.42 11.01
CA GLU A 98 10.30 8.17 11.85
C GLU A 98 9.12 7.32 12.34
N LEU A 99 8.80 6.22 11.65
CA LEU A 99 7.68 5.34 12.03
C LEU A 99 8.02 4.31 13.12
N GLY A 100 9.29 4.17 13.52
CA GLY A 100 9.72 3.11 14.44
C GLY A 100 9.43 1.69 13.92
N ALA A 101 9.27 1.53 12.60
CA ALA A 101 8.73 0.33 11.99
C ALA A 101 9.73 -0.85 12.05
N THR A 102 9.31 -1.94 12.69
CA THR A 102 10.00 -3.24 12.69
C THR A 102 10.15 -3.79 11.26
N ALA A 103 11.11 -4.70 11.07
CA ALA A 103 11.56 -5.16 9.75
C ALA A 103 10.49 -5.81 8.86
N ASP A 104 9.37 -6.26 9.43
CA ASP A 104 8.40 -7.13 8.75
C ASP A 104 7.32 -6.39 7.93
N GLY A 105 7.31 -5.04 7.94
CA GLY A 105 6.53 -4.22 6.98
C GLY A 105 5.00 -4.36 7.02
N ILE A 106 4.43 -5.29 7.80
CA ILE A 106 2.99 -5.46 7.97
C ILE A 106 2.74 -5.75 9.43
N THR A 107 2.47 -4.69 10.20
CA THR A 107 1.67 -4.89 11.40
C THR A 107 0.30 -5.32 10.90
N THR A 108 -0.05 -6.60 11.09
CA THR A 108 -1.45 -6.99 11.08
C THR A 108 -2.14 -6.06 12.06
N TYR A 109 -3.05 -5.23 11.55
CA TYR A 109 -3.94 -4.47 12.40
C TYR A 109 -4.74 -5.50 13.21
N THR A 110 -4.24 -5.82 14.40
CA THR A 110 -5.02 -6.45 15.45
C THR A 110 -5.73 -5.28 16.10
N PRO A 111 -7.01 -5.01 15.77
CA PRO A 111 -7.73 -3.94 16.44
C PRO A 111 -7.64 -4.17 17.95
N ALA A 112 -7.10 -3.20 18.67
CA ALA A 112 -7.27 -3.10 20.12
C ALA A 112 -8.71 -2.66 20.42
N SER A 113 -9.68 -3.53 20.12
CA SER A 113 -11.03 -3.56 20.69
C SER A 113 -11.88 -4.58 19.92
N SER A 114 -11.84 -5.82 20.40
CA SER A 114 -13.00 -6.69 20.41
C SER A 114 -14.07 -6.10 21.35
N ARG A 115 -14.64 -4.95 21.00
CA ARG A 115 -15.84 -4.41 21.68
C ARG A 115 -16.55 -3.39 20.82
N SER A 116 -17.51 -3.88 20.03
CA SER A 116 -18.83 -3.26 19.83
C SER A 116 -19.74 -4.29 19.13
N SER A 117 -20.41 -5.15 19.90
CA SER A 117 -21.79 -4.96 20.36
C SER A 117 -22.91 -5.04 19.31
N TYR A 118 -22.63 -5.42 18.04
CA TYR A 118 -23.68 -5.70 17.05
C TYR A 118 -24.11 -7.18 16.96
N ALA A 119 -24.00 -7.93 18.04
CA ALA A 119 -24.45 -9.32 18.12
C ALA A 119 -25.00 -9.67 19.51
N SER A 120 -26.02 -8.94 19.97
CA SER A 120 -26.92 -9.45 21.03
C SER A 120 -28.25 -8.69 21.04
N SER A 121 -29.02 -8.84 19.96
CA SER A 121 -30.48 -8.64 20.01
C SER A 121 -31.15 -9.47 18.92
N ARG A 122 -30.88 -10.79 18.95
CA ARG A 122 -31.88 -11.76 18.52
C ARG A 122 -32.06 -12.77 19.64
N GLY A 123 -33.28 -12.80 20.17
CA GLY A 123 -33.85 -13.84 21.02
C GLY A 123 -35.36 -13.56 21.14
N PRO A 124 -36.20 -14.59 21.34
CA PRO A 124 -36.79 -15.34 20.23
C PRO A 124 -38.34 -15.28 20.15
N ALA A 125 -38.85 -15.63 18.96
CA ALA A 125 -40.09 -16.35 18.60
C ALA A 125 -41.45 -16.13 19.32
N THR A 126 -42.49 -15.91 18.49
CA THR A 126 -43.92 -16.36 18.64
C THR A 126 -44.72 -15.62 19.74
N SER A 127 -46.00 -15.24 19.68
CA SER A 127 -47.26 -15.74 19.08
C SER A 127 -48.31 -14.62 18.94
N GLU A 128 -49.28 -14.82 18.03
CA GLU A 128 -50.71 -14.45 18.10
C GLU A 128 -51.16 -13.03 18.49
N VAL A 129 -51.86 -12.36 17.55
CA VAL A 129 -53.33 -12.11 17.60
C VAL A 129 -53.86 -11.78 16.20
#